data_AF-A0A7I9YN97-F1
#
_entry.id   AF-A0A7I9YN97-F1
#
_cell.length_a   1.000
_cell.length_b   1.000
_cell.length_c   1.000
_cell.angle_alpha   90.00
_cell.angle_beta   90.00
_cell.angle_gamma   90.00
#
_symmetry.space_group_name_H-M   'P 1'
#
loop_
_entity.id
_entity.type
_entity.pdbx_description
1 polymer ?
#
loop_
_entity_poly.entity_id
_entity_poly.type
_entity_poly.pdbx_seq_one_letter_code
_entity_poly.pdbx_strand_id
1 'polypeptide(L)'
;MNPPNATVEQRQTDQFLKLLAQICRRINHRVDLYQRAGVAFDGEALIERPSGVRQLARLDERDRLIVEELTGQLQRRFRAADG
;
A
#
# COMPACT_ATOMS: atom_id res chain seq x y z
N MET A 1 -5.61 34.51 -5.07
CA MET A 1 -4.52 34.08 -4.17
C MET A 1 -5.03 32.87 -3.40
N ASN A 2 -4.46 31.68 -3.61
CA ASN A 2 -4.80 30.53 -2.78
C ASN A 2 -4.25 30.75 -1.36
N PRO A 3 -4.99 30.37 -0.31
CA PRO A 3 -4.51 30.55 1.05
C PRO A 3 -3.20 29.76 1.22
N PRO A 4 -2.21 30.30 1.96
CA PRO A 4 -0.92 29.65 2.18
C PRO A 4 -1.07 28.22 2.72
N ASN A 5 -2.14 27.96 3.47
CA ASN A 5 -2.49 26.66 4.04
C ASN A 5 -2.82 25.62 2.98
N ALA A 6 -3.56 25.98 1.91
CA ALA A 6 -3.87 25.04 0.82
C ALA A 6 -2.61 24.59 0.07
N THR A 7 -1.62 25.49 -0.06
CA THR A 7 -0.35 25.18 -0.72
C THR A 7 0.54 24.28 0.12
N VAL A 8 0.49 24.42 1.46
CA VAL A 8 1.21 23.55 2.41
C VAL A 8 0.57 22.16 2.46
N GLU A 9 -0.76 22.09 2.54
CA GLU A 9 -1.51 20.83 2.54
C GLU A 9 -1.28 20.03 1.25
N GLN A 10 -1.22 20.70 0.10
CA GLN A 10 -0.96 20.05 -1.18
C GLN A 10 0.46 19.46 -1.26
N ARG A 11 1.49 20.20 -0.81
CA ARG A 11 2.86 19.68 -0.76
C ARG A 11 3.00 18.50 0.20
N GLN A 12 2.35 18.54 1.36
CA GLN A 12 2.35 17.42 2.31
C GLN A 12 1.65 16.19 1.72
N THR A 13 0.53 16.39 1.02
CA THR A 13 -0.20 15.32 0.33
C THR A 13 0.65 14.67 -0.77
N ASP A 14 1.33 15.47 -1.60
CA ASP A 14 2.24 14.95 -2.63
C ASP A 14 3.40 14.13 -2.04
N GLN A 15 3.94 14.55 -0.89
CA GLN A 15 4.96 13.80 -0.17
C GLN A 15 4.42 12.47 0.36
N PHE A 16 3.21 12.47 0.93
CA PHE A 16 2.54 11.26 1.39
C PHE A 16 2.27 10.28 0.23
N LEU A 17 1.77 10.77 -0.90
CA LEU A 17 1.53 9.95 -2.08
C LEU A 17 2.82 9.31 -2.62
N LYS A 18 3.93 10.07 -2.62
CA LYS A 18 5.25 9.52 -2.99
C LYS A 18 5.70 8.41 -2.04
N LEU A 19 5.49 8.58 -0.73
CA LEU A 19 5.81 7.57 0.27
C LEU A 19 4.98 6.31 0.09
N LEU A 20 3.66 6.44 -0.08
CA LEU A 20 2.75 5.31 -0.32
C LEU A 20 3.14 4.54 -1.60
N ALA A 21 3.47 5.25 -2.68
CA ALA A 21 3.93 4.63 -3.92
C ALA A 21 5.26 3.85 -3.74
N GLN A 22 6.17 4.35 -2.89
CA GLN A 22 7.41 3.64 -2.56
C GLN A 22 7.13 2.37 -1.74
N ILE A 23 6.20 2.44 -0.78
CA ILE A 23 5.79 1.30 0.05
C ILE A 23 5.14 0.22 -0.84
N CYS A 24 4.19 0.58 -1.71
CA CYS A 24 3.58 -0.36 -2.66
C CYS A 24 4.62 -1.09 -3.51
N ARG A 25 5.61 -0.37 -4.08
CA ARG A 25 6.65 -1.00 -4.88
C ARG A 25 7.48 -2.01 -4.08
N ARG A 26 7.80 -1.70 -2.82
CA ARG A 26 8.55 -2.62 -1.95
C ARG A 26 7.73 -3.86 -1.62
N ILE A 27 6.44 -3.68 -1.30
CA ILE A 27 5.54 -4.80 -1.03
C ILE A 27 5.42 -5.71 -2.25
N ASN A 28 5.15 -5.15 -3.43
CA ASN A 28 5.04 -5.91 -4.68
C ASN A 28 6.33 -6.68 -4.99
N HIS A 29 7.49 -6.09 -4.72
CA HIS A 29 8.77 -6.77 -4.89
C HIS A 29 8.91 -7.98 -3.94
N ARG A 30 8.53 -7.84 -2.66
CA ARG A 30 8.56 -8.96 -1.71
C ARG A 30 7.57 -10.06 -2.09
N VAL A 31 6.38 -9.70 -2.54
CA VAL A 31 5.38 -10.66 -3.04
C VAL A 31 5.93 -11.46 -4.23
N ASP A 32 6.56 -10.80 -5.21
CA ASP A 32 7.22 -11.48 -6.33
C ASP A 32 8.34 -12.42 -5.85
N LEU A 33 9.14 -12.02 -4.86
CA LEU A 33 10.16 -12.88 -4.26
C LEU A 33 9.55 -14.13 -3.58
N TYR A 34 8.42 -13.99 -2.87
CA TYR A 34 7.73 -15.11 -2.25
C TYR A 34 7.15 -16.08 -3.28
N GLN A 35 6.53 -15.56 -4.34
CA GLN A 35 6.02 -16.37 -5.44
C GLN A 35 7.14 -17.16 -6.13
N ARG A 36 8.28 -16.52 -6.42
CA ARG A 36 9.47 -17.19 -6.99
C ARG A 36 10.08 -18.24 -6.07
N ALA A 37 9.96 -18.05 -4.76
CA ALA A 37 10.38 -19.05 -3.77
C ALA A 37 9.39 -20.23 -3.64
N GLY A 38 8.34 -20.30 -4.48
CA GLY A 38 7.35 -21.37 -4.45
C GLY A 38 6.31 -21.22 -3.33
N VAL A 39 6.23 -20.04 -2.70
CA VAL A 39 5.21 -19.74 -1.68
C VAL A 39 3.95 -19.28 -2.39
N ALA A 40 3.16 -20.24 -2.87
CA ALA A 40 1.85 -19.97 -3.45
C ALA A 40 0.83 -19.62 -2.35
N PHE A 41 0.02 -18.62 -2.64
CA PHE A 41 -1.09 -18.18 -1.80
C PHE A 41 -2.38 -18.86 -2.26
N ASP A 42 -2.62 -20.07 -1.78
CA ASP A 42 -3.98 -20.59 -1.82
C ASP A 42 -4.73 -19.99 -0.63
N GLY A 43 -5.76 -19.20 -0.92
CA GLY A 43 -6.62 -18.53 0.06
C GLY A 43 -7.31 -19.47 1.04
N GLU A 44 -7.15 -20.78 0.89
CA GLU A 44 -7.73 -21.83 1.71
C GLU A 44 -6.71 -22.94 1.98
N ALA A 45 -6.01 -22.83 3.11
CA ALA A 45 -5.55 -23.98 3.88
C ALA A 45 -5.08 -23.48 5.25
N LEU A 46 -6.01 -23.57 6.21
CA LEU A 46 -5.70 -23.56 7.63
C LEU A 46 -5.07 -24.92 7.98
N ILE A 47 -4.15 -24.93 8.95
CA ILE A 47 -3.52 -26.11 9.56
C ILE A 47 -2.31 -26.67 8.79
N GLU A 48 -1.20 -25.94 8.79
CA GLU A 48 0.12 -26.48 9.19
C GLU A 48 0.97 -25.28 9.61
N ARG A 49 1.88 -25.47 10.60
CA ARG A 49 2.72 -24.40 11.18
C ARG A 49 3.10 -23.37 10.12
N PRO A 50 2.67 -22.09 10.23
CA PRO A 50 3.07 -21.10 9.25
C PRO A 50 4.59 -20.93 9.41
N SER A 51 5.35 -21.50 8.47
CA SER A 51 6.72 -21.10 8.20
C SER A 51 6.72 -19.56 8.14
N GLY A 52 7.56 -18.88 8.92
CA GLY A 52 7.48 -17.42 9.11
C GLY A 52 7.35 -16.61 7.82
N VAL A 53 7.89 -17.12 6.71
CA VAL A 53 7.76 -16.56 5.36
C VAL A 53 6.30 -16.47 4.88
N ARG A 54 5.44 -17.47 5.11
CA ARG A 54 4.01 -17.45 4.75
C ARG A 54 3.23 -16.43 5.58
N GLN A 55 3.58 -16.27 6.85
CA GLN A 55 2.97 -15.25 7.70
C GLN A 55 3.40 -13.84 7.29
N LEU A 56 4.68 -13.63 6.98
CA LEU A 56 5.19 -12.35 6.46
C LEU A 56 4.52 -11.99 5.13
N ALA A 57 4.39 -12.94 4.22
CA ALA A 57 3.70 -12.73 2.96
C ALA A 57 2.20 -12.36 3.14
N ARG A 58 1.52 -12.90 4.16
CA ARG A 58 0.14 -12.49 4.55
C ARG A 58 0.06 -11.07 5.08
N LEU A 59 1.04 -10.66 5.89
CA LEU A 59 1.11 -9.31 6.40
C LEU A 59 1.37 -8.32 5.25
N ASP A 60 2.28 -8.68 4.34
CA ASP A 60 2.62 -7.86 3.20
C ASP A 60 1.45 -7.64 2.23
N GLU A 61 0.69 -8.69 1.92
CA GLU A 61 -0.50 -8.56 1.08
C GLU A 61 -1.58 -7.70 1.74
N ARG A 62 -1.75 -7.84 3.07
CA ARG A 62 -2.68 -7.00 3.82
C ARG A 62 -2.25 -5.53 3.82
N ASP A 63 -0.97 -5.26 4.00
CA ASP A 63 -0.41 -3.90 3.95
C ASP A 63 -0.61 -3.28 2.56
N ARG A 64 -0.47 -4.08 1.50
CA ARG A 64 -0.73 -3.64 0.12
C ARG A 64 -2.15 -3.10 -0.04
N LEU A 65 -3.14 -3.90 0.37
CA LEU A 65 -4.56 -3.55 0.25
C LEU A 65 -4.90 -2.28 1.03
N ILE A 66 -4.35 -2.13 2.25
CA ILE A 66 -4.54 -0.92 3.07
C ILE A 66 -3.97 0.31 2.37
N VAL A 67 -2.77 0.21 1.80
CA VAL A 67 -2.13 1.34 1.10
C VAL A 67 -2.89 1.73 -0.17
N GLU A 68 -3.39 0.76 -0.93
CA GLU A 68 -4.23 1.00 -2.10
C GLU A 68 -5.52 1.75 -1.71
N GLU A 69 -6.18 1.33 -0.62
CA GLU A 69 -7.38 1.99 -0.11
C GLU A 69 -7.12 3.44 0.32
N LEU A 70 -6.08 3.66 1.14
CA LEU A 70 -5.71 5.00 1.62
C LEU A 70 -5.37 5.93 0.44
N THR A 71 -4.68 5.42 -0.57
CA THR A 71 -4.36 6.18 -1.79
C THR A 71 -5.65 6.61 -2.51
N GLY A 72 -6.61 5.70 -2.67
CA GLY A 72 -7.90 6.01 -3.29
C GLY A 72 -8.74 7.01 -2.49
N GLN A 73 -8.68 6.98 -1.16
CA GLN A 73 -9.36 7.96 -0.30
C GLN A 73 -8.73 9.35 -0.44
N LEU A 74 -7.40 9.45 -0.41
CA LEU A 74 -6.67 10.71 -0.57
C LEU A 74 -6.92 11.33 -1.96
N GLN A 75 -6.83 10.54 -3.01
CA GLN A 75 -7.10 11.01 -4.38
C GLN A 75 -8.52 11.55 -4.53
N ARG A 76 -9.53 10.88 -3.97
CA ARG A 76 -10.93 11.36 -4.02
C ARG A 76 -11.10 12.68 -3.27
N ARG A 77 -10.50 12.79 -2.07
CA ARG A 77 -10.62 13.98 -1.22
C ARG A 77 -10.03 15.23 -1.89
N PHE A 78 -8.87 15.10 -2.52
CA PHE A 78 -8.19 16.26 -3.12
C PHE A 78 -8.60 16.53 -4.57
N ARG A 79 -9.03 15.51 -5.33
CA ARG A 79 -9.63 15.73 -6.66
C ARG A 79 -11.01 16.40 -6.57
N ALA A 80 -11.71 16.27 -5.44
CA ALA A 80 -12.94 17.00 -5.14
C ALA A 80 -12.68 18.42 -4.57
N ALA A 81 -11.43 18.77 -4.24
CA ALA A 81 -11.06 20.10 -3.74
C ALA A 81 -10.61 21.06 -4.87
N ASP A 82 -10.40 20.54 -6.08
CA ASP A 82 -10.02 21.27 -7.29
C ASP A 82 -11.23 21.59 -8.21
N GLY A 83 -12.47 21.40 -7.73
CA GLY A 83 -13.71 21.76 -8.44
C GLY A 83 -14.57 22.70 -7.61
#